data_AF-G8FVY6-F1
#
_entry.id   AF-G8FVY6-F1
#
_cell.length_a   1.000
_cell.length_b   1.000
_cell.length_c   1.000
_cell.angle_alpha   90.00
_cell.angle_beta   90.00
_cell.angle_gamma   90.00
#
_symmetry.space_group_name_H-M   'P 1'
#
loop_
_entity.id
_entity.type
_entity.pdbx_description
1 polymer ?
#
loop_
_entity_poly.entity_id
_entity_poly.type
_entity_poly.pdbx_seq_one_letter_code
_entity_poly.pdbx_strand_id
1 'polypeptide(L)'
;LLLRKDSPKGERYVRRDRAGEVDEAFGFSLAPLLARAEEIEQLAAPVMAERLHVQRLRERITLCRRDIAKLIEAAVEEDIPGDWQGLYSEFRDLIEGLPRSPTTAQLELLLDELAGLRTNILNQLEIQVKSTKQRGNADYIERHIQNSNPESTSEFEPSFEPKQGAIAEPDNDRGSVTVAKRRGETGHPFAQKEEEQSRRPGVRNDGGGLKSFPLGLVLQACPEILAYGPDGVIRNWRDLMAAAVIVRSMLGVSPSAYE
;
A
#
# COMPACT_ATOMS: atom_id res chain seq x y z
N LEU A 1 -37.12 14.78 -32.11
CA LEU A 1 -37.13 13.41 -31.56
C LEU A 1 -38.30 13.21 -30.62
N LEU A 2 -38.42 13.95 -29.51
CA LEU A 2 -39.70 14.07 -28.81
C LEU A 2 -40.77 14.70 -29.73
N LEU A 3 -41.97 14.12 -29.77
CA LEU A 3 -43.16 14.77 -30.30
C LEU A 3 -44.03 15.27 -29.13
N ARG A 4 -44.83 16.31 -29.37
CA ARG A 4 -45.74 16.91 -28.38
C ARG A 4 -47.17 16.88 -28.96
N LYS A 5 -48.10 16.25 -28.24
CA LYS A 5 -49.55 16.24 -28.52
C LYS A 5 -50.25 16.97 -27.38
N ASP A 6 -50.49 18.27 -27.54
CA ASP A 6 -51.08 19.11 -26.49
C ASP A 6 -52.56 18.80 -26.26
N SER A 7 -52.97 18.81 -24.99
CA SER A 7 -54.38 18.85 -24.61
C SER A 7 -54.94 20.25 -24.85
N PRO A 8 -56.24 20.39 -25.23
CA PRO A 8 -56.94 21.68 -25.22
C PRO A 8 -56.87 22.45 -23.89
N LYS A 9 -56.57 21.77 -22.77
CA LYS A 9 -56.46 22.36 -21.42
C LYS A 9 -55.01 22.59 -20.98
N GLY A 10 -54.01 22.28 -21.83
CA GLY A 10 -52.58 22.35 -21.50
C GLY A 10 -52.05 21.25 -20.57
N GLU A 11 -52.94 20.41 -20.04
CA GLU A 11 -52.62 19.33 -19.11
C GLU A 11 -52.10 18.07 -19.82
N ARG A 12 -51.33 17.24 -19.09
CA ARG A 12 -50.85 15.94 -19.57
C ARG A 12 -51.68 14.85 -18.89
N TYR A 13 -52.46 14.11 -19.67
CA TYR A 13 -53.29 13.01 -19.17
C TYR A 13 -53.45 11.92 -20.23
N VAL A 14 -53.96 10.78 -19.79
CA VAL A 14 -54.35 9.66 -20.64
C VAL A 14 -55.84 9.39 -20.45
N ARG A 15 -56.60 9.37 -21.55
CA ARG A 15 -57.95 8.80 -21.61
C ARG A 15 -57.83 7.29 -21.78
N ARG A 16 -58.67 6.57 -21.04
CA ARG A 16 -58.81 5.12 -21.15
C ARG A 16 -60.21 4.77 -21.60
N ASP A 17 -60.32 3.66 -22.30
CA ASP A 17 -61.60 3.13 -22.78
C ASP A 17 -62.38 2.41 -21.65
N ARG A 18 -63.43 1.65 -22.00
CA ARG A 18 -64.23 0.88 -21.03
C ARG A 18 -63.57 -0.44 -20.59
N ALA A 19 -62.58 -0.95 -21.31
CA ALA A 19 -61.75 -2.08 -20.87
C ALA A 19 -60.58 -1.65 -19.96
N GLY A 20 -60.18 -0.37 -20.02
CA GLY A 20 -59.05 0.19 -19.29
C GLY A 20 -57.81 0.44 -20.16
N GLU A 21 -57.90 0.18 -21.46
CA GLU A 21 -56.83 0.39 -22.44
C GLU A 21 -56.66 1.85 -22.81
N VAL A 22 -55.49 2.20 -23.37
CA VAL A 22 -55.13 3.59 -23.70
C VAL A 22 -55.77 4.02 -25.02
N ASP A 23 -56.74 4.93 -24.92
CA ASP A 23 -57.50 5.51 -26.04
C ASP A 23 -56.82 6.79 -26.58
N GLU A 24 -56.60 7.78 -25.71
CA GLU A 24 -55.85 8.99 -26.05
C GLU A 24 -54.83 9.40 -25.00
N ALA A 25 -53.54 9.43 -25.36
CA ALA A 25 -52.52 10.14 -24.58
C ALA A 25 -52.36 11.60 -25.06
N PHE A 26 -52.14 12.52 -24.10
CA PHE A 26 -51.76 13.92 -24.33
C PHE A 26 -50.53 14.27 -23.48
N GLY A 27 -49.55 14.94 -24.09
CA GLY A 27 -48.23 15.22 -23.51
C GLY A 27 -47.09 14.98 -24.50
N PHE A 28 -45.99 14.39 -24.04
CA PHE A 28 -44.87 14.00 -24.90
C PHE A 28 -45.03 12.57 -25.39
N SER A 29 -44.82 12.34 -26.69
CA SER A 29 -44.71 11.00 -27.27
C SER A 29 -43.24 10.63 -27.47
N LEU A 30 -42.86 9.48 -26.90
CA LEU A 30 -41.55 8.85 -27.07
C LEU A 30 -41.49 7.91 -28.28
N ALA A 31 -42.61 7.71 -29.00
CA ALA A 31 -42.66 6.80 -30.15
C ALA A 31 -41.57 7.06 -31.22
N PRO A 32 -41.18 8.31 -31.56
CA PRO A 32 -40.11 8.55 -32.53
C PRO A 32 -38.69 8.38 -31.95
N LEU A 33 -38.54 8.28 -30.63
CA LEU A 33 -37.29 7.83 -30.01
C LEU A 33 -37.21 6.30 -30.05
N LEU A 34 -38.29 5.60 -29.71
CA LEU A 34 -38.36 4.13 -29.76
C LEU A 34 -38.18 3.60 -31.19
N ALA A 35 -38.88 4.20 -32.17
CA ALA A 35 -38.77 3.83 -33.59
C ALA A 35 -37.43 4.19 -34.24
N ARG A 36 -36.55 4.92 -33.54
CA ARG A 36 -35.18 5.26 -33.97
C ARG A 36 -34.13 4.82 -32.94
N ALA A 37 -34.50 3.95 -32.00
CA ALA A 37 -33.62 3.58 -30.89
C ALA A 37 -32.32 2.94 -31.40
N GLU A 38 -32.42 2.03 -32.36
CA GLU A 38 -31.28 1.36 -32.99
C GLU A 38 -30.35 2.36 -33.73
N GLU A 39 -30.90 3.30 -34.49
CA GLU A 39 -30.13 4.36 -35.16
C GLU A 39 -29.36 5.23 -34.14
N ILE A 40 -30.04 5.61 -33.04
CA ILE A 40 -29.45 6.42 -31.96
C ILE A 40 -28.37 5.61 -31.23
N GLU A 41 -28.55 4.31 -31.02
CA GLU A 41 -27.58 3.42 -30.41
C GLU A 41 -26.35 3.21 -31.31
N GLN A 42 -26.55 2.95 -32.60
CA GLN A 42 -25.48 2.84 -33.61
C GLN A 42 -24.63 4.13 -33.69
N LEU A 43 -25.26 5.30 -33.59
CA LEU A 43 -24.55 6.59 -33.55
C LEU A 43 -23.88 6.89 -32.19
N ALA A 44 -24.43 6.39 -31.08
CA ALA A 44 -23.85 6.58 -29.75
C ALA A 44 -22.68 5.63 -29.46
N ALA A 45 -22.70 4.41 -30.01
CA ALA A 45 -21.67 3.38 -29.82
C ALA A 45 -20.23 3.86 -30.07
N PRO A 46 -19.87 4.49 -31.21
CA PRO A 46 -18.50 4.97 -31.43
C PRO A 46 -18.11 6.09 -30.45
N VAL A 47 -19.04 6.98 -30.10
CA VAL A 47 -18.80 8.08 -29.14
C VAL A 47 -18.56 7.53 -27.73
N MET A 48 -19.24 6.45 -27.34
CA MET A 48 -19.00 5.75 -26.08
C MET A 48 -17.67 4.98 -26.11
N ALA A 49 -17.32 4.33 -27.22
CA ALA A 49 -16.07 3.63 -27.40
C ALA A 49 -14.85 4.58 -27.31
N GLU A 50 -14.90 5.75 -27.96
CA GLU A 50 -13.85 6.76 -27.88
C GLU A 50 -13.67 7.30 -26.45
N ARG A 51 -14.78 7.64 -25.76
CA ARG A 51 -14.72 8.08 -24.35
C ARG A 51 -14.08 7.04 -23.44
N LEU A 52 -14.43 5.77 -23.62
CA LEU A 52 -13.88 4.65 -22.87
C LEU A 52 -12.40 4.41 -23.19
N HIS A 53 -11.98 4.62 -24.44
CA HIS A 53 -10.57 4.57 -24.85
C HIS A 53 -9.75 5.69 -24.22
N VAL A 54 -10.21 6.95 -24.31
CA VAL A 54 -9.58 8.11 -23.65
C VAL A 54 -9.49 7.93 -22.13
N GLN A 55 -10.50 7.32 -21.50
CA GLN A 55 -10.44 6.95 -20.08
C GLN A 55 -9.31 5.93 -19.81
N ARG A 56 -9.29 4.80 -20.53
CA ARG A 56 -8.26 3.74 -20.38
C ARG A 56 -6.84 4.26 -20.62
N LEU A 57 -6.66 5.16 -21.59
CA LEU A 57 -5.37 5.83 -21.83
C LEU A 57 -4.96 6.64 -20.61
N ARG A 58 -5.84 7.49 -20.06
CA ARG A 58 -5.56 8.31 -18.87
C ARG A 58 -5.27 7.46 -17.63
N GLU A 59 -5.97 6.34 -17.45
CA GLU A 59 -5.70 5.36 -16.39
C GLU A 59 -4.30 4.74 -16.55
N ARG A 60 -3.96 4.23 -17.75
CA ARG A 60 -2.63 3.68 -18.06
C ARG A 60 -1.51 4.71 -17.91
N ILE A 61 -1.71 5.96 -18.35
CA ILE A 61 -0.77 7.07 -18.15
C ILE A 61 -0.57 7.33 -16.65
N THR A 62 -1.65 7.39 -15.86
CA THR A 62 -1.59 7.66 -14.41
C THR A 62 -0.85 6.55 -13.65
N LEU A 63 -1.04 5.29 -14.05
CA LEU A 63 -0.25 4.16 -13.54
C LEU A 63 1.21 4.25 -13.96
N CYS A 64 1.50 4.44 -15.25
CA CYS A 64 2.88 4.52 -15.75
C CYS A 64 3.68 5.66 -15.09
N ARG A 65 3.05 6.84 -14.92
CA ARG A 65 3.66 7.97 -14.20
C ARG A 65 3.98 7.67 -12.74
N ARG A 66 3.13 6.91 -12.05
CA ARG A 66 3.38 6.47 -10.67
C ARG A 66 4.50 5.43 -10.60
N ASP A 67 4.52 4.49 -11.54
CA ASP A 67 5.52 3.45 -11.61
C ASP A 67 6.91 4.03 -11.92
N ILE A 68 7.02 4.97 -12.88
CA ILE A 68 8.26 5.71 -13.18
C ILE A 68 8.76 6.47 -11.94
N ALA A 69 7.89 7.25 -11.30
CA ALA A 69 8.26 8.02 -10.11
C ALA A 69 8.78 7.10 -8.99
N LYS A 70 8.12 5.97 -8.73
CA LYS A 70 8.55 4.98 -7.73
C LYS A 70 9.85 4.26 -8.06
N LEU A 71 10.10 3.96 -9.33
CA LEU A 71 11.34 3.32 -9.76
C LEU A 71 12.54 4.27 -9.58
N ILE A 72 12.35 5.57 -9.88
CA ILE A 72 13.35 6.61 -9.65
C ILE A 72 13.55 6.86 -8.15
N GLU A 73 12.47 6.96 -7.38
CA GLU A 73 12.48 7.12 -5.91
C GLU A 73 13.28 6.00 -5.23
N ALA A 74 12.95 4.73 -5.51
CA ALA A 74 13.67 3.57 -4.97
C ALA A 74 15.14 3.51 -5.43
N ALA A 75 15.44 3.88 -6.68
CA ALA A 75 16.82 3.86 -7.18
C ALA A 75 17.73 4.90 -6.51
N VAL A 76 17.16 6.03 -6.08
CA VAL A 76 17.84 7.06 -5.29
C VAL A 76 17.93 6.67 -3.81
N GLU A 77 16.90 6.03 -3.24
CA GLU A 77 16.93 5.50 -1.86
C GLU A 77 17.96 4.35 -1.68
N GLU A 78 18.16 3.51 -2.71
CA GLU A 78 19.16 2.43 -2.71
C GLU A 78 20.58 2.87 -3.18
N ASP A 79 20.81 4.18 -3.40
CA ASP A 79 22.07 4.78 -3.89
C ASP A 79 22.62 4.09 -5.16
N ILE A 80 21.73 3.69 -6.08
CA ILE A 80 22.09 2.96 -7.29
C ILE A 80 22.78 3.93 -8.27
N PRO A 81 23.97 3.62 -8.80
CA PRO A 81 24.64 4.50 -9.77
C PRO A 81 23.87 4.55 -11.10
N GLY A 82 23.34 5.73 -11.44
CA GLY A 82 22.63 6.02 -12.69
C GLY A 82 22.25 7.50 -12.81
N ASP A 83 21.92 7.96 -14.02
CA ASP A 83 21.44 9.34 -14.24
C ASP A 83 19.93 9.46 -14.00
N TRP A 84 19.52 9.20 -12.75
CA TRP A 84 18.13 9.31 -12.33
C TRP A 84 17.59 10.73 -12.43
N GLN A 85 18.47 11.74 -12.34
CA GLN A 85 18.10 13.16 -12.46
C GLN A 85 17.81 13.55 -13.91
N GLY A 86 18.58 13.06 -14.88
CA GLY A 86 18.29 13.18 -16.32
C GLY A 86 16.96 12.51 -16.68
N LEU A 87 16.79 11.25 -16.29
CA LEU A 87 15.55 10.48 -16.54
C LEU A 87 14.31 11.11 -15.87
N TYR A 88 14.46 11.71 -14.69
CA TYR A 88 13.38 12.46 -14.03
C TYR A 88 13.07 13.81 -14.72
N SER A 89 14.04 14.39 -15.42
CA SER A 89 13.86 15.61 -16.21
C SER A 89 13.15 15.28 -17.54
N GLU A 90 13.57 14.23 -18.25
CA GLU A 90 12.84 13.68 -19.41
C GLU A 90 11.38 13.35 -19.05
N PHE A 91 11.16 12.67 -17.92
CA PHE A 91 9.84 12.37 -17.39
C PHE A 91 8.98 13.62 -17.15
N ARG A 92 9.59 14.69 -16.65
CA ARG A 92 8.92 15.98 -16.42
C ARG A 92 8.54 16.63 -17.74
N ASP A 93 9.45 16.73 -18.68
CA ASP A 93 9.25 17.45 -19.94
C ASP A 93 8.13 16.79 -20.77
N LEU A 94 8.05 15.45 -20.77
CA LEU A 94 6.93 14.69 -21.36
C LEU A 94 5.57 15.04 -20.75
N ILE A 95 5.51 15.34 -19.44
CA ILE A 95 4.27 15.70 -18.74
C ILE A 95 3.93 17.18 -18.94
N GLU A 96 4.92 18.06 -18.87
CA GLU A 96 4.73 19.52 -18.95
C GLU A 96 4.51 20.00 -20.40
N GLY A 97 4.93 19.24 -21.40
CA GLY A 97 4.63 19.48 -22.82
C GLY A 97 3.17 19.24 -23.24
N LEU A 98 2.31 18.70 -22.36
CA LEU A 98 0.92 18.39 -22.69
C LEU A 98 0.00 19.63 -22.72
N PRO A 99 -0.82 19.80 -23.78
CA PRO A 99 -1.82 20.86 -23.79
C PRO A 99 -2.92 20.60 -22.76
N ARG A 100 -3.56 21.67 -22.27
CA ARG A 100 -4.63 21.62 -21.24
C ARG A 100 -5.83 20.73 -21.61
N SER A 101 -6.02 20.44 -22.89
CA SER A 101 -7.03 19.51 -23.42
C SER A 101 -6.38 18.63 -24.50
N PRO A 102 -5.72 17.52 -24.13
CA PRO A 102 -5.02 16.67 -25.08
C PRO A 102 -5.99 15.81 -25.90
N THR A 103 -5.65 15.59 -27.18
CA THR A 103 -6.39 14.71 -28.08
C THR A 103 -6.08 13.23 -27.81
N THR A 104 -6.90 12.33 -28.34
CA THR A 104 -6.72 10.87 -28.20
C THR A 104 -5.33 10.43 -28.67
N ALA A 105 -4.89 10.87 -29.85
CA ALA A 105 -3.56 10.56 -30.39
C ALA A 105 -2.39 11.13 -29.55
N GLN A 106 -2.58 12.28 -28.89
CA GLN A 106 -1.57 12.83 -27.97
C GLN A 106 -1.47 12.00 -26.67
N LEU A 107 -2.58 11.41 -26.22
CA LEU A 107 -2.59 10.49 -25.07
C LEU A 107 -2.01 9.12 -25.42
N GLU A 108 -2.13 8.67 -26.68
CA GLU A 108 -1.48 7.46 -27.18
C GLU A 108 0.04 7.65 -27.26
N LEU A 109 0.50 8.70 -27.95
CA LEU A 109 1.93 9.03 -28.10
C LEU A 109 2.62 9.20 -26.75
N LEU A 110 2.05 9.99 -25.83
CA LEU A 110 2.56 10.15 -24.47
C LEU A 110 2.68 8.81 -23.72
N LEU A 111 1.70 7.92 -23.89
CA LEU A 111 1.69 6.64 -23.19
C LEU A 111 2.79 5.70 -23.70
N ASP A 112 3.08 5.73 -24.99
CA ASP A 112 4.17 4.97 -25.58
C ASP A 112 5.55 5.57 -25.21
N GLU A 113 5.69 6.90 -25.18
CA GLU A 113 6.89 7.59 -24.68
C GLU A 113 7.17 7.29 -23.21
N LEU A 114 6.16 7.38 -22.33
CA LEU A 114 6.27 7.00 -20.92
C LEU A 114 6.55 5.50 -20.75
N ALA A 115 5.98 4.62 -21.57
CA ALA A 115 6.30 3.19 -21.55
C ALA A 115 7.75 2.92 -21.98
N GLY A 116 8.25 3.66 -22.98
CA GLY A 116 9.67 3.64 -23.39
C GLY A 116 10.58 4.07 -22.25
N LEU A 117 10.30 5.22 -21.62
CA LEU A 117 11.08 5.72 -20.48
C LEU A 117 11.07 4.74 -19.28
N ARG A 118 9.91 4.14 -18.97
CA ARG A 118 9.80 3.08 -17.96
C ARG A 118 10.68 1.87 -18.28
N THR A 119 10.69 1.40 -19.54
CA THR A 119 11.54 0.25 -19.92
C THR A 119 13.02 0.60 -19.93
N ASN A 120 13.41 1.84 -20.27
CA ASN A 120 14.77 2.35 -20.09
C ASN A 120 15.21 2.27 -18.62
N ILE A 121 14.41 2.84 -17.69
CA ILE A 121 14.67 2.80 -16.24
C ILE A 121 14.81 1.34 -15.74
N LEU A 122 13.88 0.46 -16.11
CA LEU A 122 13.94 -0.96 -15.71
C LEU A 122 15.18 -1.68 -16.26
N ASN A 123 15.58 -1.40 -17.51
CA ASN A 123 16.79 -1.99 -18.11
C ASN A 123 18.06 -1.51 -17.40
N GLN A 124 18.16 -0.22 -17.03
CA GLN A 124 19.31 0.30 -16.28
C GLN A 124 19.41 -0.36 -14.89
N LEU A 125 18.29 -0.47 -14.17
CA LEU A 125 18.23 -1.18 -12.88
C LEU A 125 18.63 -2.66 -13.02
N GLU A 126 18.11 -3.36 -14.04
CA GLU A 126 18.43 -4.76 -14.26
C GLU A 126 19.91 -4.98 -14.62
N ILE A 127 20.53 -4.06 -15.39
CA ILE A 127 21.97 -4.08 -15.70
C ILE A 127 22.79 -3.91 -14.42
N GLN A 128 22.42 -2.99 -13.51
CA GLN A 128 23.15 -2.83 -12.24
C GLN A 128 22.98 -4.06 -11.32
N VAL A 129 21.78 -4.63 -11.21
CA VAL A 129 21.55 -5.87 -10.46
C VAL A 129 22.36 -7.04 -11.05
N LYS A 130 22.51 -7.13 -12.37
CA LYS A 130 23.38 -8.11 -13.04
C LYS A 130 24.87 -7.86 -12.77
N SER A 131 25.33 -6.61 -12.83
CA SER A 131 26.74 -6.26 -12.60
C SER A 131 27.16 -6.53 -11.15
N THR A 132 26.32 -6.18 -10.17
CA THR A 132 26.56 -6.47 -8.74
C THR A 132 26.62 -7.97 -8.46
N LYS A 133 25.79 -8.79 -9.12
CA LYS A 133 25.86 -10.26 -9.03
C LYS A 133 27.11 -10.86 -9.70
N GLN A 134 27.70 -10.16 -10.68
CA GLN A 134 28.95 -10.54 -11.32
C GLN A 134 30.20 -10.04 -10.57
N ARG A 135 30.07 -9.08 -9.65
CA ARG A 135 31.08 -8.76 -8.63
C ARG A 135 31.11 -9.83 -7.53
N GLY A 136 31.41 -11.08 -7.90
CA GLY A 136 31.93 -12.05 -6.94
C GLY A 136 33.22 -11.50 -6.33
N ASN A 137 33.36 -11.62 -5.00
CA ASN A 137 34.53 -11.09 -4.28
C ASN A 137 35.83 -11.79 -4.75
N ALA A 138 36.56 -11.15 -5.66
CA ALA A 138 37.87 -11.62 -6.12
C ALA A 138 38.90 -11.63 -4.98
N ASP A 139 38.73 -10.76 -3.99
CA ASP A 139 39.57 -10.68 -2.79
C ASP A 139 39.26 -11.76 -1.73
N TYR A 140 38.75 -12.92 -2.15
CA TYR A 140 38.86 -14.12 -1.33
C TYR A 140 40.32 -14.63 -1.38
N ILE A 141 41.15 -14.08 -0.50
CA ILE A 141 42.44 -14.68 -0.12
C ILE A 141 42.15 -15.91 0.74
N GLU A 142 41.51 -16.92 0.13
CA GLU A 142 41.34 -18.24 0.70
C GLU A 142 42.72 -18.87 0.80
N ARG A 143 43.31 -18.84 2.00
CA ARG A 143 44.60 -19.45 2.26
C ARG A 143 44.46 -20.95 1.98
N HIS A 144 45.08 -21.43 0.90
CA HIS A 144 45.07 -22.84 0.54
C HIS A 144 45.58 -23.68 1.71
N ILE A 145 44.66 -24.35 2.42
CA ILE A 145 44.99 -25.13 3.61
C ILE A 145 45.51 -26.50 3.14
N GLN A 146 46.82 -26.60 2.90
CA GLN A 146 47.45 -27.92 2.81
C GLN A 146 47.47 -28.54 4.20
N ASN A 147 46.48 -29.39 4.48
CA ASN A 147 46.45 -30.28 5.64
C ASN A 147 47.42 -31.46 5.43
N SER A 148 48.70 -31.15 5.20
CA SER A 148 49.78 -32.11 5.25
C SER A 148 49.84 -32.71 6.65
N ASN A 149 49.28 -33.91 6.80
CA ASN A 149 49.26 -34.67 8.04
C ASN A 149 50.21 -35.88 7.91
N PRO A 150 51.53 -35.68 7.88
CA PRO A 150 52.48 -36.79 7.90
C PRO A 150 52.49 -37.40 9.30
N GLU A 151 52.04 -38.66 9.40
CA GLU A 151 52.24 -39.50 10.59
C GLU A 151 53.75 -39.69 10.80
N SER A 152 54.33 -38.88 11.67
CA SER A 152 55.77 -38.83 11.94
C SER A 152 56.05 -39.46 13.30
N THR A 153 56.12 -40.79 13.34
CA THR A 153 56.49 -41.57 14.52
C THR A 153 57.91 -41.22 14.97
N SER A 154 58.04 -40.44 16.05
CA SER A 154 59.32 -40.03 16.61
C SER A 154 59.94 -41.13 17.48
N GLU A 155 60.74 -42.00 16.89
CA GLU A 155 61.54 -43.00 17.61
C GLU A 155 62.70 -42.35 18.38
N PHE A 156 62.70 -42.46 19.72
CA PHE A 156 63.92 -42.44 20.55
C PHE A 156 63.71 -43.31 21.79
N GLU A 157 64.69 -44.18 22.09
CA GLU A 157 64.64 -45.15 23.18
C GLU A 157 65.25 -44.60 24.51
N PRO A 158 65.70 -45.40 25.51
CA PRO A 158 64.94 -45.49 26.75
C PRO A 158 65.75 -45.09 28.00
N SER A 159 65.07 -44.97 29.14
CA SER A 159 65.71 -44.99 30.45
C SER A 159 64.92 -45.88 31.41
N PHE A 160 65.59 -46.91 31.94
CA PHE A 160 65.07 -47.81 32.97
C PHE A 160 65.70 -47.49 34.31
N GLU A 161 64.89 -47.23 35.34
CA GLU A 161 65.20 -47.63 36.71
C GLU A 161 63.94 -48.22 37.39
N PRO A 162 64.08 -49.12 38.38
CA PRO A 162 63.17 -50.27 38.44
C PRO A 162 62.51 -50.55 39.81
N LYS A 163 61.42 -51.34 39.75
CA LYS A 163 60.80 -52.09 40.87
C LYS A 163 60.08 -51.23 41.94
N GLN A 164 59.14 -51.75 42.74
CA GLN A 164 58.55 -53.11 42.84
C GLN A 164 57.06 -52.99 43.25
N GLY A 165 56.24 -54.04 43.03
CA GLY A 165 54.86 -54.11 43.53
C GLY A 165 54.78 -54.38 45.05
N ALA A 166 53.63 -54.60 45.69
CA ALA A 166 52.23 -54.72 45.23
C ALA A 166 51.29 -54.44 46.47
N ILE A 167 49.99 -54.72 46.56
CA ILE A 167 49.05 -55.56 45.77
C ILE A 167 47.57 -55.16 46.04
N ALA A 168 46.69 -55.41 45.07
CA ALA A 168 45.22 -55.61 45.14
C ALA A 168 44.27 -54.54 45.75
N GLU A 169 43.11 -54.40 45.10
CA GLU A 169 41.86 -53.88 45.68
C GLU A 169 41.18 -54.96 46.57
N PRO A 170 40.06 -54.67 47.27
CA PRO A 170 38.77 -54.75 46.57
C PRO A 170 37.73 -53.66 46.91
N ASP A 171 36.88 -53.42 45.91
CA ASP A 171 35.56 -52.78 45.91
C ASP A 171 34.66 -53.12 47.12
N ASN A 172 33.81 -52.15 47.53
CA ASN A 172 32.44 -52.40 47.99
C ASN A 172 31.57 -51.10 48.00
N ASP A 173 30.81 -50.92 46.91
CA ASP A 173 29.32 -50.85 46.90
C ASP A 173 28.51 -49.84 47.79
N ARG A 174 27.35 -49.46 47.22
CA ARG A 174 26.09 -49.03 47.89
C ARG A 174 25.98 -47.63 48.52
N GLY A 175 25.44 -46.67 47.76
CA GLY A 175 24.91 -45.38 48.29
C GLY A 175 23.45 -45.43 48.77
N SER A 176 22.88 -44.31 49.25
CA SER A 176 21.43 -43.99 49.33
C SER A 176 21.08 -42.72 50.15
N VAL A 177 20.58 -41.67 49.48
CA VAL A 177 19.41 -40.81 49.86
C VAL A 177 19.42 -39.94 51.16
N THR A 178 18.56 -38.90 51.14
CA THR A 178 18.17 -37.89 52.16
C THR A 178 19.00 -36.58 52.18
N VAL A 179 18.49 -35.34 52.03
CA VAL A 179 17.16 -34.65 52.05
C VAL A 179 16.81 -33.91 53.37
N ALA A 180 16.59 -32.58 53.23
CA ALA A 180 16.06 -31.61 54.21
C ALA A 180 17.02 -31.25 55.40
N LYS A 181 16.97 -30.07 56.05
CA LYS A 181 15.93 -29.01 56.14
C LYS A 181 16.53 -27.66 56.61
N ARG A 182 15.85 -26.55 56.26
CA ARG A 182 15.88 -25.15 56.79
C ARG A 182 16.44 -24.98 58.23
N ARG A 183 17.06 -23.87 58.64
CA ARG A 183 16.54 -22.47 58.74
C ARG A 183 17.67 -21.58 59.34
N GLY A 184 17.79 -20.25 59.23
CA GLY A 184 17.07 -19.14 58.58
C GLY A 184 17.47 -17.80 59.27
N GLU A 185 17.02 -16.63 58.75
CA GLU A 185 16.82 -15.33 59.46
C GLU A 185 18.06 -14.67 60.18
N THR A 186 18.31 -13.35 60.21
CA THR A 186 17.61 -12.12 59.75
C THR A 186 18.61 -10.94 59.64
N GLY A 187 18.31 -9.86 58.91
CA GLY A 187 19.17 -8.66 58.90
C GLY A 187 18.79 -7.51 57.95
N HIS A 188 17.83 -6.66 58.33
CA HIS A 188 17.55 -5.36 57.70
C HIS A 188 17.13 -4.36 58.79
N PRO A 189 17.60 -3.10 58.72
CA PRO A 189 16.68 -2.01 58.33
C PRO A 189 17.37 -0.87 57.52
N PHE A 190 16.72 0.22 57.08
CA PHE A 190 15.37 0.50 56.52
C PHE A 190 15.27 2.04 56.36
N ALA A 191 15.00 2.61 55.17
CA ALA A 191 14.74 4.05 54.99
C ALA A 191 13.98 4.36 53.69
N GLN A 192 13.18 5.43 53.68
CA GLN A 192 12.32 5.93 52.58
C GLN A 192 12.20 7.47 52.71
N LYS A 193 11.66 8.27 51.78
CA LYS A 193 11.01 8.03 50.47
C LYS A 193 11.72 8.92 49.41
N GLU A 194 11.22 9.51 48.32
CA GLU A 194 9.88 9.75 47.75
C GLU A 194 9.71 9.31 46.27
N GLU A 195 8.49 9.42 45.77
CA GLU A 195 7.98 9.20 44.41
C GLU A 195 8.31 10.34 43.41
N GLU A 196 8.46 10.02 42.11
CA GLU A 196 7.72 10.73 41.06
C GLU A 196 7.46 9.80 39.84
N GLN A 197 6.40 10.07 39.06
CA GLN A 197 5.91 9.18 38.00
C GLN A 197 6.32 9.65 36.60
N SER A 198 6.87 8.75 35.78
CA SER A 198 6.91 8.92 34.33
C SER A 198 6.73 7.60 33.60
N ARG A 199 5.86 7.59 32.58
CA ARG A 199 5.33 6.38 31.94
C ARG A 199 6.18 5.99 30.73
N ARG A 200 6.40 4.68 30.57
CA ARG A 200 7.06 4.10 29.37
C ARG A 200 6.22 4.39 28.11
N PRO A 201 6.80 4.86 27.00
CA PRO A 201 6.09 4.88 25.72
C PRO A 201 5.94 3.45 25.19
N GLY A 202 4.70 2.98 25.05
CA GLY A 202 4.40 1.67 24.48
C GLY A 202 4.29 1.75 22.95
N VAL A 203 5.28 1.22 22.23
CA VAL A 203 5.26 1.11 20.76
C VAL A 203 4.09 0.21 20.32
N ARG A 204 3.13 0.76 19.54
CA ARG A 204 2.13 -0.02 18.81
C ARG A 204 1.69 0.65 17.51
N ASN A 205 1.57 -0.18 16.48
CA ASN A 205 0.72 -0.03 15.29
C ASN A 205 1.14 0.97 14.20
N ASP A 206 2.20 0.62 13.45
CA ASP A 206 2.30 1.03 12.04
C ASP A 206 1.15 0.41 11.25
N GLY A 207 0.14 1.23 10.94
CA GLY A 207 -0.98 0.87 10.09
C GLY A 207 -1.26 1.97 9.08
N GLY A 208 -0.76 1.79 7.85
CA GLY A 208 -1.09 2.59 6.65
C GLY A 208 -1.34 4.08 6.90
N GLY A 209 -0.26 4.86 7.06
CA GLY A 209 -0.31 6.26 7.52
C GLY A 209 -1.15 7.22 6.67
N LEU A 210 -2.47 7.26 6.93
CA LEU A 210 -3.33 8.39 6.60
C LEU A 210 -2.76 9.63 7.28
N LYS A 211 -2.36 10.63 6.48
CA LYS A 211 -1.80 11.89 6.99
C LYS A 211 -2.82 12.53 7.95
N SER A 212 -2.45 12.64 9.23
CA SER A 212 -3.32 13.16 10.29
C SER A 212 -3.44 14.67 10.20
N PHE A 213 -4.32 15.13 9.29
CA PHE A 213 -4.67 16.54 9.17
C PHE A 213 -5.18 17.11 10.51
N PRO A 214 -4.84 18.36 10.87
CA PRO A 214 -5.39 18.97 12.08
C PRO A 214 -6.88 19.28 11.89
N LEU A 215 -7.70 19.04 12.93
CA LEU A 215 -9.16 19.20 12.86
C LEU A 215 -9.60 20.59 12.37
N GLY A 216 -8.88 21.65 12.75
CA GLY A 216 -9.16 23.02 12.30
C GLY A 216 -9.04 23.21 10.78
N LEU A 217 -8.11 22.50 10.11
CA LEU A 217 -7.96 22.54 8.66
C LEU A 217 -9.12 21.83 7.95
N VAL A 218 -9.62 20.74 8.53
CA VAL A 218 -10.80 20.02 8.02
C VAL A 218 -12.06 20.86 8.18
N LEU A 219 -12.22 21.54 9.31
CA LEU A 219 -13.35 22.47 9.54
C LEU A 219 -13.26 23.75 8.68
N GLN A 220 -12.05 24.22 8.35
CA GLN A 220 -11.85 25.31 7.40
C GLN A 220 -12.22 24.91 5.97
N ALA A 221 -11.96 23.66 5.57
CA ALA A 221 -12.34 23.14 4.26
C ALA A 221 -13.84 22.83 4.14
N CYS A 222 -14.47 22.39 5.24
CA CYS A 222 -15.87 21.95 5.28
C CYS A 222 -16.69 22.73 6.33
N PRO A 223 -16.85 24.06 6.23
CA PRO A 223 -17.48 24.88 7.28
C PRO A 223 -18.94 24.52 7.56
N GLU A 224 -19.69 24.07 6.54
CA GLU A 224 -21.11 23.72 6.67
C GLU A 224 -21.37 22.52 7.60
N ILE A 225 -20.38 21.64 7.82
CA ILE A 225 -20.54 20.46 8.69
C ILE A 225 -20.75 20.82 10.17
N LEU A 226 -20.37 22.04 10.57
CA LEU A 226 -20.58 22.57 11.93
C LEU A 226 -22.05 22.53 12.35
N ALA A 227 -22.97 22.83 11.43
CA ALA A 227 -24.42 22.84 11.68
C ALA A 227 -24.99 21.45 12.03
N TYR A 228 -24.24 20.38 11.77
CA TYR A 228 -24.60 18.98 12.07
C TYR A 228 -23.85 18.43 13.30
N GLY A 229 -23.03 19.25 13.96
CA GLY A 229 -22.38 18.89 15.23
C GLY A 229 -23.35 18.93 16.43
N PRO A 230 -23.04 18.22 17.53
CA PRO A 230 -23.75 18.40 18.79
C PRO A 230 -23.67 19.87 19.23
N ASP A 231 -24.79 20.42 19.69
CA ASP A 231 -24.96 21.85 20.01
C ASP A 231 -24.60 22.83 18.86
N GLY A 232 -24.55 22.35 17.60
CA GLY A 232 -24.16 23.15 16.43
C GLY A 232 -22.67 23.50 16.36
N VAL A 233 -21.81 22.79 17.10
CA VAL A 233 -20.36 23.03 17.16
C VAL A 233 -19.59 21.71 17.13
N ILE A 234 -18.45 21.69 16.46
CA ILE A 234 -17.52 20.54 16.46
C ILE A 234 -16.26 20.95 17.23
N ARG A 235 -16.05 20.34 18.40
CA ARG A 235 -14.90 20.63 19.29
C ARG A 235 -13.81 19.57 19.18
N ASN A 236 -14.15 18.35 18.77
CA ASN A 236 -13.23 17.23 18.63
C ASN A 236 -13.63 16.26 17.50
N TRP A 237 -12.76 15.30 17.19
CA TRP A 237 -12.96 14.32 16.11
C TRP A 237 -14.21 13.43 16.26
N ARG A 238 -14.65 13.14 17.50
CA ARG A 238 -15.88 12.36 17.74
C ARG A 238 -17.13 13.14 17.34
N ASP A 239 -17.13 14.45 17.58
CA ASP A 239 -18.21 15.35 17.17
C ASP A 239 -18.28 15.42 15.64
N LEU A 240 -17.12 15.51 14.96
CA LEU A 240 -17.03 15.48 13.50
C LEU A 240 -17.55 14.16 12.92
N MET A 241 -17.18 13.03 13.51
CA MET A 241 -17.68 11.71 13.08
C MET A 241 -19.19 11.57 13.30
N ALA A 242 -19.74 12.13 14.37
CA ALA A 242 -21.20 12.16 14.59
C ALA A 242 -21.91 13.00 13.52
N ALA A 243 -21.40 14.21 13.23
CA ALA A 243 -21.90 15.06 12.16
C ALA A 243 -21.83 14.38 10.78
N ALA A 244 -20.69 13.73 10.48
CA ALA A 244 -20.49 12.99 9.23
C ALA A 244 -21.47 11.83 9.05
N VAL A 245 -21.86 11.13 10.13
CA VAL A 245 -22.89 10.06 10.07
C VAL A 245 -24.27 10.62 9.66
N ILE A 246 -24.62 11.83 10.11
CA ILE A 246 -25.88 12.51 9.75
C ILE A 246 -25.82 13.01 8.30
N VAL A 247 -24.73 13.67 7.90
CA VAL A 247 -24.54 14.17 6.52
C VAL A 247 -24.52 13.01 5.52
N ARG A 248 -23.87 11.88 5.85
CA ARG A 248 -23.82 10.68 5.00
C ARG A 248 -25.23 10.13 4.70
N SER A 249 -26.12 10.07 5.69
CA SER A 249 -27.48 9.56 5.48
C SER A 249 -28.36 10.56 4.71
N MET A 250 -28.19 11.87 4.92
CA MET A 250 -28.87 12.90 4.13
C MET A 250 -28.43 12.92 2.66
N LEU A 251 -27.15 12.66 2.38
CA LEU A 251 -26.60 12.58 1.02
C LEU A 251 -26.77 11.21 0.35
N GLY A 252 -27.34 10.22 1.04
CA GLY A 252 -27.58 8.87 0.50
C GLY A 252 -26.31 8.06 0.21
N VAL A 253 -25.17 8.41 0.79
CA VAL A 253 -23.87 7.76 0.52
C VAL A 253 -23.79 6.41 1.25
N SER A 254 -23.69 5.31 0.50
CA SER A 254 -23.57 3.96 1.06
C SER A 254 -22.17 3.71 1.65
N PRO A 255 -22.03 2.76 2.62
CA PRO A 255 -20.71 2.40 3.17
C PRO A 255 -19.71 1.89 2.12
N SER A 256 -20.21 1.17 1.11
CA SER A 256 -19.47 0.66 -0.05
C SER A 256 -18.87 1.74 -0.97
N ALA A 257 -18.97 3.02 -0.63
CA ALA A 257 -18.31 4.12 -1.32
C ALA A 257 -16.95 4.49 -0.71
N TYR A 258 -16.58 3.92 0.45
CA TYR A 258 -15.35 4.23 1.17
C TYR A 258 -14.74 3.03 1.93
N GLU A 259 -15.27 1.83 1.73
CA GLU A 259 -14.74 0.52 2.18
C GLU A 259 -14.09 -0.23 1.01
#